data_AF-S6A4R1-F1
#
_entry.id   AF-S6A4R1-F1
#
_cell.length_a   1.000
_cell.length_b   1.000
_cell.length_c   1.000
_cell.angle_alpha   90.00
_cell.angle_beta   90.00
_cell.angle_gamma   90.00
#
_symmetry.space_group_name_H-M   'P 1'
#
loop_
_entity.id
_entity.type
_entity.pdbx_description
1 polymer ?
#
loop_
_entity_poly.entity_id
_entity_poly.type
_entity_poly.pdbx_seq_one_letter_code
_entity_poly.pdbx_strand_id
1 'polypeptide(L)'
;MRKDLNLKIDSQGQTNMTSFSKIKFSQCGFVKGEEDKKVAVIGAGPAGLSAAANLRCVGYRVDIFDKMPEPGGMLVFAIPEFRLPKKSVFESIRDVEKMGVGFFLETEVGRNLRLAELLEDYNAVLVSTGTWRDKKLNIRGEDKRNVFYALSWIHTYMSYLLGYSNRAPAELRGKVGIIGAGLTAVDIAELAALEYNAEPVILYRRPKTLAPARHLVKHLESLGVTFIENVEPIEIIGESSIGGIRLARVKPTTSRSEKTEIIPGTEFELELDTLVIAIGMEPTPPPCLRQIGAELNHDGSVKISENYMTTLRGLFAAGDVAHGPSNIGLAIRSGKIAAQKIAEWLRRNS
;
A
#
# COMPACT_ATOMS: atom_id res chain seq x y z
N MET A 1 3.17 25.13 7.95
CA MET A 1 2.88 25.43 6.52
C MET A 1 2.99 24.15 5.71
N ARG A 2 1.86 23.59 5.28
CA ARG A 2 1.77 22.41 4.40
C ARG A 2 2.24 22.81 3.01
N LYS A 3 3.26 22.15 2.46
CA LYS A 3 3.53 22.17 1.01
C LYS A 3 2.91 20.90 0.45
N ASP A 4 1.67 21.04 -0.01
CA ASP A 4 1.02 20.04 -0.84
C ASP A 4 1.80 19.92 -2.17
N LEU A 5 1.97 18.70 -2.67
CA LEU A 5 2.38 18.47 -4.06
C LEU A 5 1.28 19.06 -4.95
N ASN A 6 1.52 20.25 -5.51
CA ASN A 6 0.61 20.87 -6.46
C ASN A 6 0.70 20.16 -7.81
N LEU A 7 -0.35 19.41 -8.16
CA LEU A 7 -0.69 19.09 -9.55
C LEU A 7 -1.21 20.38 -10.18
N LYS A 8 -0.48 20.97 -11.13
CA LYS A 8 -0.97 22.08 -11.95
C LYS A 8 -1.75 21.49 -13.13
N ILE A 9 -3.02 21.86 -13.24
CA ILE A 9 -3.86 21.60 -14.42
C ILE A 9 -3.71 22.83 -15.32
N ASP A 10 -3.39 22.66 -16.60
CA ASP A 10 -3.34 23.78 -17.54
C ASP A 10 -4.73 24.17 -18.06
N SER A 11 -4.80 25.32 -18.73
CA SER A 11 -6.03 25.93 -19.24
C SER A 11 -6.68 25.17 -20.40
N GLN A 12 -6.14 24.04 -20.84
CA GLN A 12 -6.70 23.19 -21.91
C GLN A 12 -7.21 21.83 -21.41
N GLY A 13 -7.18 21.58 -20.09
CA GLY A 13 -7.70 20.33 -19.53
C GLY A 13 -6.84 19.10 -19.88
N GLN A 14 -5.66 19.29 -20.45
CA GLN A 14 -4.66 18.24 -20.53
C GLN A 14 -3.92 18.18 -19.19
N THR A 15 -3.91 17.00 -18.58
CA THR A 15 -2.95 16.67 -17.53
C THR A 15 -1.58 16.62 -18.16
N ASN A 16 -0.92 17.77 -18.24
CA ASN A 16 0.52 17.81 -18.40
C ASN A 16 1.13 16.99 -17.26
N MET A 17 1.64 15.79 -17.59
CA MET A 17 2.39 14.90 -16.70
C MET A 17 3.53 15.71 -16.10
N THR A 18 3.26 16.33 -14.96
CA THR A 18 4.25 17.08 -14.20
C THR A 18 5.28 16.06 -13.78
N SER A 19 6.49 16.21 -14.33
CA SER A 19 7.69 15.46 -13.99
C SER A 19 7.64 14.97 -12.55
N PHE A 20 7.41 13.67 -12.35
CA PHE A 20 7.57 13.07 -11.04
C PHE A 20 9.03 13.27 -10.65
N SER A 21 9.27 14.23 -9.76
CA SER A 21 10.61 14.43 -9.23
C SER A 21 11.06 13.11 -8.59
N LYS A 22 12.29 12.70 -8.92
CA LYS A 22 12.91 11.47 -8.42
C LYS A 22 12.66 11.31 -6.92
N ILE A 23 12.16 10.16 -6.50
CA ILE A 23 11.93 9.88 -5.07
C ILE A 23 13.28 9.92 -4.36
N LYS A 24 13.40 10.69 -3.27
CA LYS A 24 14.63 10.69 -2.46
C LYS A 24 14.37 10.00 -1.12
N PHE A 25 15.06 8.89 -0.91
CA PHE A 25 15.02 8.14 0.36
C PHE A 25 16.04 8.66 1.38
N SER A 26 17.18 9.18 0.93
CA SER A 26 18.25 9.72 1.77
C SER A 26 18.16 11.24 1.95
N GLN A 27 18.84 11.75 2.98
CA GLN A 27 19.03 13.19 3.22
C GLN A 27 20.48 13.67 3.07
N CYS A 28 21.44 12.75 3.05
CA CYS A 28 22.86 13.07 2.96
C CYS A 28 23.37 12.95 1.52
N GLY A 29 24.39 13.75 1.19
CA GLY A 29 25.15 13.61 -0.06
C GLY A 29 26.29 12.59 0.02
N PHE A 30 26.67 12.16 1.22
CA PHE A 30 27.71 11.16 1.47
C PHE A 30 27.43 10.42 2.79
N VAL A 31 27.95 9.20 2.91
CA VAL A 31 27.87 8.37 4.12
C VAL A 31 28.99 8.77 5.07
N LYS A 32 28.66 9.06 6.34
CA LYS A 32 29.68 9.19 7.39
C LYS A 32 30.35 7.83 7.58
N GLY A 33 31.63 7.81 7.98
CA GLY A 33 32.44 6.59 8.12
C GLY A 33 31.75 5.43 8.84
N GLU A 34 32.32 4.23 8.75
CA GLU A 34 31.64 3.02 9.20
C GLU A 34 31.65 2.89 10.74
N GLU A 35 30.47 2.68 11.31
CA GLU A 35 30.26 2.37 12.73
C GLU A 35 30.18 0.84 12.92
N ASP A 36 30.58 0.35 14.09
CA ASP A 36 30.55 -1.10 14.38
C ASP A 36 29.12 -1.67 14.47
N LYS A 37 28.14 -0.81 14.77
CA LYS A 37 26.75 -1.22 15.00
C LYS A 37 26.01 -1.49 13.68
N LYS A 38 25.23 -2.58 13.66
CA LYS A 38 24.40 -3.01 12.52
C LYS A 38 22.90 -2.95 12.85
N VAL A 39 22.09 -2.60 11.84
CA VAL A 39 20.63 -2.53 11.92
C VAL A 39 20.00 -3.39 10.83
N ALA A 40 19.05 -4.25 11.20
CA ALA A 40 18.23 -4.98 10.25
C ALA A 40 16.92 -4.22 9.97
N VAL A 41 16.50 -4.20 8.72
CA VAL A 41 15.22 -3.61 8.28
C VAL A 41 14.41 -4.68 7.57
N ILE A 42 13.17 -4.89 8.00
CA ILE A 42 12.28 -5.91 7.45
C ILE A 42 11.25 -5.24 6.56
N GLY A 43 11.40 -5.43 5.25
CA GLY A 43 10.59 -4.82 4.19
C GLY A 43 11.31 -3.65 3.52
N ALA A 44 11.66 -3.83 2.24
CA ALA A 44 12.21 -2.88 1.28
C ALA A 44 11.15 -1.96 0.65
N GLY A 45 10.05 -1.67 1.35
CA GLY A 45 9.08 -0.65 0.94
C GLY A 45 9.59 0.78 1.20
N PRO A 46 8.77 1.82 0.91
CA PRO A 46 9.19 3.22 1.07
C PRO A 46 9.72 3.58 2.46
N ALA A 47 9.10 3.04 3.51
CA ALA A 47 9.52 3.27 4.89
C ALA A 47 10.87 2.60 5.19
N GLY A 48 11.06 1.35 4.79
CA GLY A 48 12.32 0.62 4.99
C GLY A 48 13.48 1.20 4.20
N LEU A 49 13.27 1.52 2.92
CA LEU A 49 14.27 2.19 2.07
C LEU A 49 14.67 3.56 2.65
N SER A 50 13.69 4.35 3.11
CA SER A 50 13.99 5.63 3.75
C SER A 50 14.74 5.45 5.06
N ALA A 51 14.34 4.51 5.91
CA ALA A 51 15.02 4.26 7.16
C ALA A 51 16.47 3.81 6.94
N ALA A 52 16.68 2.84 6.06
CA ALA A 52 17.99 2.31 5.74
C ALA A 52 18.93 3.38 5.19
N ALA A 53 18.47 4.17 4.21
CA ALA A 53 19.25 5.25 3.65
C ALA A 53 19.65 6.29 4.71
N ASN A 54 18.75 6.65 5.62
CA ASN A 54 19.05 7.63 6.68
C ASN A 54 19.94 7.07 7.79
N LEU A 55 19.87 5.77 8.09
CA LEU A 55 20.80 5.11 9.01
C LEU A 55 22.21 5.00 8.41
N ARG A 56 22.31 4.68 7.11
CA ARG A 56 23.59 4.75 6.38
C ARG A 56 24.18 6.16 6.40
N CYS A 57 23.36 7.21 6.28
CA CYS A 57 23.87 8.59 6.37
C CYS A 57 24.63 8.88 7.68
N VAL A 58 24.35 8.15 8.76
CA VAL A 58 24.99 8.35 10.07
C VAL A 58 25.99 7.24 10.44
N GLY A 59 26.38 6.38 9.49
CA GLY A 59 27.50 5.45 9.61
C GLY A 59 27.15 3.99 9.93
N TYR A 60 25.93 3.70 10.40
CA TYR A 60 25.52 2.33 10.77
C TYR A 60 25.47 1.39 9.58
N ARG A 61 25.95 0.15 9.72
CA ARG A 61 25.71 -0.91 8.73
C ARG A 61 24.22 -1.25 8.70
N VAL A 62 23.65 -1.40 7.50
CA VAL A 62 22.21 -1.69 7.36
C VAL A 62 21.98 -2.77 6.32
N ASP A 63 21.19 -3.77 6.71
CA ASP A 63 20.71 -4.84 5.84
C ASP A 63 19.19 -4.80 5.78
N ILE A 64 18.63 -4.90 4.57
CA ILE A 64 17.20 -5.02 4.32
C ILE A 64 16.86 -6.46 3.94
N PHE A 65 15.87 -7.02 4.62
CA PHE A 65 15.28 -8.32 4.30
C PHE A 65 13.88 -8.10 3.72
N ASP A 66 13.61 -8.57 2.50
CA ASP A 66 12.28 -8.46 1.87
C ASP A 66 11.86 -9.80 1.28
N LYS A 67 10.56 -10.09 1.37
CA LYS A 67 9.94 -11.30 0.77
C LYS A 67 9.84 -11.22 -0.75
N MET A 68 9.88 -10.01 -1.31
CA MET A 68 9.73 -9.76 -2.74
C MET A 68 11.07 -9.94 -3.46
N PRO A 69 11.07 -10.31 -4.75
CA PRO A 69 12.29 -10.48 -5.54
C PRO A 69 12.94 -9.15 -5.96
N GLU A 70 12.32 -8.02 -5.65
CA GLU A 70 12.81 -6.69 -5.99
C GLU A 70 12.45 -5.69 -4.86
N PRO A 71 13.37 -4.81 -4.46
CA PRO A 71 13.05 -3.71 -3.54
C PRO A 71 12.02 -2.72 -4.11
N GLY A 72 11.39 -1.96 -3.23
CA GLY A 72 10.43 -0.90 -3.57
C GLY A 72 9.00 -1.18 -3.08
N GLY A 73 8.69 -2.42 -2.71
CA GLY A 73 7.37 -2.80 -2.19
C GLY A 73 6.24 -2.35 -3.12
N MET A 74 5.22 -1.69 -2.57
CA MET A 74 4.06 -1.22 -3.36
C MET A 74 4.43 -0.26 -4.51
N LEU A 75 5.56 0.47 -4.44
CA LEU A 75 5.99 1.35 -5.53
C LEU A 75 6.26 0.59 -6.82
N VAL A 76 6.74 -0.65 -6.70
CA VAL A 76 7.05 -1.55 -7.82
C VAL A 76 5.87 -2.45 -8.10
N PHE A 77 5.29 -3.04 -7.06
CA PHE A 77 4.38 -4.18 -7.16
C PHE A 77 2.89 -3.84 -7.03
N ALA A 78 2.50 -2.58 -6.83
CA ALA A 78 1.08 -2.24 -6.69
C ALA A 78 0.65 -0.93 -7.34
N ILE A 79 1.59 -0.02 -7.61
CA ILE A 79 1.28 1.27 -8.25
C ILE A 79 1.63 1.15 -9.74
N PRO A 80 0.71 1.38 -10.69
CA PRO A 80 0.98 1.29 -12.12
C PRO A 80 1.97 2.34 -12.65
N GLU A 81 2.50 2.13 -13.87
CA GLU A 81 3.45 3.03 -14.54
C GLU A 81 2.88 4.44 -14.75
N PHE A 82 1.61 4.55 -15.17
CA PHE A 82 0.94 5.83 -15.42
C PHE A 82 0.80 6.69 -14.14
N ARG A 83 0.76 6.06 -12.96
CA ARG A 83 0.76 6.74 -11.66
C ARG A 83 2.16 7.07 -11.17
N LEU A 84 3.12 6.18 -11.43
CA LEU A 84 4.47 6.27 -10.89
C LEU A 84 5.48 5.60 -11.84
N PRO A 85 6.29 6.39 -12.56
CA PRO A 85 7.27 5.86 -13.51
C PRO A 85 8.29 4.93 -12.84
N LYS A 86 8.33 3.66 -13.24
CA LYS A 86 9.14 2.62 -12.58
C LYS A 86 10.63 2.90 -12.72
N LYS A 87 11.06 3.47 -13.85
CA LYS A 87 12.45 3.91 -14.05
C LYS A 87 12.93 4.82 -12.92
N SER A 88 12.12 5.82 -12.53
CA SER A 88 12.44 6.75 -11.44
C SER A 88 12.54 6.03 -10.09
N VAL A 89 11.65 5.07 -9.83
CA VAL A 89 11.67 4.24 -8.62
C VAL A 89 12.96 3.41 -8.53
N PHE A 90 13.32 2.70 -9.61
CA PHE A 90 14.55 1.89 -9.65
C PHE A 90 15.80 2.76 -9.51
N GLU A 91 15.85 3.93 -10.14
CA GLU A 91 16.97 4.86 -9.95
C GLU A 91 17.09 5.34 -8.50
N SER A 92 15.99 5.52 -7.79
CA SER A 92 15.98 5.88 -6.37
C SER A 92 16.42 4.73 -5.46
N ILE A 93 16.07 3.50 -5.81
CA ILE A 93 16.53 2.28 -5.09
C ILE A 93 18.04 2.10 -5.29
N ARG A 94 18.54 2.23 -6.53
CA ARG A 94 19.97 2.14 -6.83
C ARG A 94 20.80 3.17 -6.07
N ASP A 95 20.24 4.35 -5.81
CA ASP A 95 20.91 5.35 -4.97
C ASP A 95 21.10 4.81 -3.54
N VAL A 96 20.14 4.06 -3.00
CA VAL A 96 20.24 3.43 -1.67
C VAL A 96 21.24 2.27 -1.67
N GLU A 97 21.24 1.44 -2.70
CA GLU A 97 22.25 0.37 -2.88
C GLU A 97 23.68 0.92 -2.90
N LYS A 98 23.90 2.03 -3.63
CA LYS A 98 25.20 2.72 -3.68
C LYS A 98 25.66 3.29 -2.34
N MET A 99 24.79 3.39 -1.34
CA MET A 99 25.15 3.76 0.03
C MET A 99 25.70 2.58 0.84
N GLY A 100 25.78 1.39 0.25
CA GLY A 100 26.25 0.16 0.89
C GLY A 100 25.19 -0.47 1.80
N VAL A 101 23.90 -0.33 1.47
CA VAL A 101 22.83 -1.09 2.12
C VAL A 101 22.84 -2.51 1.54
N GLY A 102 22.87 -3.53 2.41
CA GLY A 102 22.71 -4.92 1.99
C GLY A 102 21.24 -5.25 1.68
N PHE A 103 20.99 -6.02 0.62
CA PHE A 103 19.66 -6.47 0.23
C PHE A 103 19.58 -7.99 0.21
N PHE A 104 18.72 -8.54 1.05
CA PHE A 104 18.40 -9.96 1.16
C PHE A 104 16.95 -10.14 0.71
N LEU A 105 16.78 -10.30 -0.60
CA LEU A 105 15.48 -10.44 -1.26
C LEU A 105 14.98 -11.89 -1.15
N GLU A 106 13.72 -12.11 -1.50
CA GLU A 106 13.06 -13.42 -1.39
C GLU A 106 13.17 -14.06 0.02
N THR A 107 13.31 -13.22 1.04
CA THR A 107 13.50 -13.61 2.45
C THR A 107 12.33 -13.12 3.29
N GLU A 108 11.36 -14.00 3.58
CA GLU A 108 10.22 -13.68 4.45
C GLU A 108 10.58 -13.91 5.93
N VAL A 109 10.75 -12.82 6.68
CA VAL A 109 11.02 -12.88 8.13
C VAL A 109 9.79 -13.39 8.89
N GLY A 110 10.01 -14.37 9.75
CA GLY A 110 8.97 -15.15 10.43
C GLY A 110 8.56 -16.41 9.66
N ARG A 111 9.15 -16.68 8.49
CA ARG A 111 9.02 -17.95 7.77
C ARG A 111 10.38 -18.52 7.36
N ASN A 112 11.09 -17.84 6.47
CA ASN A 112 12.40 -18.26 5.97
C ASN A 112 13.53 -17.92 6.97
N LEU A 113 13.39 -16.79 7.66
CA LEU A 113 14.36 -16.29 8.63
C LEU A 113 13.66 -16.01 9.96
N ARG A 114 14.24 -16.46 11.08
CA ARG A 114 13.60 -16.26 12.39
C ARG A 114 13.86 -14.83 12.87
N LEU A 115 12.83 -14.13 13.31
CA LEU A 115 12.98 -12.78 13.86
C LEU A 115 13.91 -12.76 15.10
N ALA A 116 13.95 -13.85 15.87
CA ALA A 116 14.86 -13.99 17.00
C ALA A 116 16.34 -13.90 16.58
N GLU A 117 16.71 -14.52 15.45
CA GLU A 117 18.08 -14.46 14.92
C GLU A 117 18.46 -13.02 14.58
N LEU A 118 17.55 -12.25 13.97
CA LEU A 118 17.78 -10.83 13.70
C LEU A 118 17.96 -10.01 14.99
N LEU A 119 17.23 -10.34 16.05
CA LEU A 119 17.35 -9.64 17.34
C LEU A 119 18.64 -9.99 18.09
N GLU A 120 19.20 -11.18 17.86
CA GLU A 120 20.48 -11.62 18.41
C GLU A 120 21.65 -11.03 17.60
N ASP A 121 21.55 -11.05 16.27
CA ASP A 121 22.62 -10.65 15.38
C ASP A 121 22.69 -9.14 15.20
N TYR A 122 21.60 -8.39 15.25
CA TYR A 122 21.60 -6.96 14.98
C TYR A 122 21.40 -6.14 16.25
N ASN A 123 22.03 -4.96 16.31
CA ASN A 123 21.88 -4.08 17.47
C ASN A 123 20.48 -3.46 17.54
N ALA A 124 19.81 -3.30 16.39
CA ALA A 124 18.41 -2.91 16.30
C ALA A 124 17.74 -3.55 15.09
N VAL A 125 16.43 -3.77 15.19
CA VAL A 125 15.60 -4.30 14.10
C VAL A 125 14.43 -3.36 13.85
N LEU A 126 14.15 -3.04 12.58
CA LEU A 126 13.01 -2.23 12.17
C LEU A 126 12.02 -3.08 11.35
N VAL A 127 10.77 -3.11 11.76
CA VAL A 127 9.67 -3.70 10.99
C VAL A 127 9.00 -2.63 10.13
N SER A 128 9.06 -2.79 8.81
CA SER A 128 8.45 -1.89 7.82
C SER A 128 7.72 -2.66 6.72
N THR A 129 7.06 -3.76 7.09
CA THR A 129 6.44 -4.71 6.15
C THR A 129 5.15 -4.19 5.48
N GLY A 130 4.63 -3.03 5.87
CA GLY A 130 3.46 -2.41 5.25
C GLY A 130 2.13 -3.14 5.48
N THR A 131 1.22 -3.01 4.51
CA THR A 131 -0.16 -3.54 4.56
C THR A 131 -0.46 -4.41 3.33
N TRP A 132 0.02 -5.66 3.31
CA TRP A 132 -0.10 -6.54 2.14
C TRP A 132 -1.32 -7.48 2.15
N ARG A 133 -2.36 -7.15 2.90
CA ARG A 133 -3.57 -7.98 2.98
C ARG A 133 -4.81 -7.17 2.65
N ASP A 134 -5.62 -7.67 1.73
CA ASP A 134 -6.91 -7.06 1.38
C ASP A 134 -7.91 -7.13 2.53
N LYS A 135 -8.71 -6.08 2.70
CA LYS A 135 -9.88 -6.11 3.58
C LYS A 135 -11.04 -6.84 2.90
N LYS A 136 -11.69 -7.71 3.67
CA LYS A 136 -12.87 -8.47 3.23
C LYS A 136 -14.15 -7.69 3.49
N LEU A 137 -15.14 -7.87 2.62
CA LEU A 137 -16.50 -7.39 2.82
C LEU A 137 -17.22 -8.22 3.89
N ASN A 138 -16.91 -9.52 3.96
CA ASN A 138 -17.59 -10.51 4.79
C ASN A 138 -19.08 -10.63 4.44
N ILE A 139 -19.37 -10.70 3.14
CA ILE A 139 -20.73 -10.90 2.61
C ILE A 139 -20.83 -12.19 1.81
N ARG A 140 -22.05 -12.66 1.57
CA ARG A 140 -22.28 -13.87 0.76
C ARG A 140 -21.80 -13.65 -0.69
N GLY A 141 -21.12 -14.66 -1.24
CA GLY A 141 -20.68 -14.70 -2.63
C GLY A 141 -19.30 -14.08 -2.91
N GLU A 142 -18.56 -13.70 -1.87
CA GLU A 142 -17.21 -13.10 -1.98
C GLU A 142 -16.15 -14.06 -2.57
N ASP A 143 -16.43 -15.37 -2.58
CA ASP A 143 -15.59 -16.45 -3.09
C ASP A 143 -15.92 -16.89 -4.53
N LYS A 144 -16.91 -16.26 -5.18
CA LYS A 144 -17.32 -16.60 -6.55
C LYS A 144 -16.22 -16.29 -7.58
N ARG A 145 -16.24 -17.00 -8.72
CA ARG A 145 -15.35 -16.70 -9.85
C ARG A 145 -15.61 -15.29 -10.40
N ASN A 146 -14.54 -14.63 -10.86
CA ASN A 146 -14.50 -13.22 -11.29
C ASN A 146 -14.79 -12.19 -10.19
N VAL A 147 -14.71 -12.60 -8.91
CA VAL A 147 -14.59 -11.68 -7.78
C VAL A 147 -13.13 -11.61 -7.37
N PHE A 148 -12.56 -10.41 -7.34
CA PHE A 148 -11.16 -10.18 -7.04
C PHE A 148 -11.01 -9.16 -5.91
N TYR A 149 -9.93 -9.30 -5.15
CA TYR A 149 -9.49 -8.23 -4.27
C TYR A 149 -8.45 -7.37 -4.98
N ALA A 150 -8.55 -6.06 -4.81
CA ALA A 150 -7.81 -5.10 -5.61
C ALA A 150 -6.29 -5.20 -5.43
N LEU A 151 -5.78 -5.34 -4.20
CA LEU A 151 -4.34 -5.46 -3.98
C LEU A 151 -3.82 -6.78 -4.56
N SER A 152 -4.49 -7.89 -4.27
CA SER A 152 -4.10 -9.20 -4.80
C SER A 152 -4.07 -9.23 -6.34
N TRP A 153 -5.07 -8.63 -6.97
CA TRP A 153 -5.16 -8.56 -8.43
C TRP A 153 -4.06 -7.66 -9.02
N ILE A 154 -3.90 -6.43 -8.52
CA ILE A 154 -2.91 -5.49 -9.07
C ILE A 154 -1.47 -5.98 -8.82
N HIS A 155 -1.24 -6.65 -7.70
CA HIS A 155 0.04 -7.29 -7.43
C HIS A 155 0.37 -8.38 -8.43
N THR A 156 -0.61 -9.21 -8.79
CA THR A 156 -0.45 -10.23 -9.84
C THR A 156 -0.17 -9.56 -11.19
N TYR A 157 -0.93 -8.52 -11.54
CA TYR A 157 -0.76 -7.75 -12.77
C TYR A 157 0.65 -7.14 -12.87
N MET A 158 1.10 -6.42 -11.84
CA MET A 158 2.42 -5.77 -11.84
C MET A 158 3.56 -6.79 -11.86
N SER A 159 3.44 -7.88 -11.10
CA SER A 159 4.47 -8.93 -11.08
C SER A 159 4.60 -9.61 -12.44
N TYR A 160 3.48 -9.82 -13.13
CA TYR A 160 3.47 -10.36 -14.50
C TYR A 160 4.11 -9.38 -15.49
N LEU A 161 3.65 -8.12 -15.49
CA LEU A 161 4.14 -7.08 -16.40
C LEU A 161 5.65 -6.85 -16.28
N LEU A 162 6.18 -6.93 -15.06
CA LEU A 162 7.60 -6.73 -14.77
C LEU A 162 8.44 -8.01 -14.91
N GLY A 163 7.83 -9.16 -15.23
CA GLY A 163 8.54 -10.43 -15.43
C GLY A 163 8.96 -11.16 -14.14
N TYR A 164 8.45 -10.74 -12.97
CA TYR A 164 8.68 -11.45 -11.69
C TYR A 164 7.70 -12.63 -11.48
N SER A 165 6.72 -12.79 -12.36
CA SER A 165 5.73 -13.88 -12.30
C SER A 165 5.30 -14.30 -13.71
N ASN A 166 5.21 -15.60 -13.96
CA ASN A 166 4.63 -16.14 -15.20
C ASN A 166 3.10 -16.26 -15.13
N ARG A 167 2.50 -15.98 -13.97
CA ARG A 167 1.05 -16.01 -13.79
C ARG A 167 0.44 -14.71 -14.29
N ALA A 168 -0.21 -14.76 -15.45
CA ALA A 168 -1.00 -13.65 -15.95
C ALA A 168 -2.15 -13.29 -14.98
N PRO A 169 -2.48 -12.00 -14.82
CA PRO A 169 -3.66 -11.58 -14.09
C PRO A 169 -4.93 -12.05 -14.81
N ALA A 170 -6.00 -12.29 -14.07
CA ALA A 170 -7.30 -12.51 -14.68
C ALA A 170 -7.77 -11.23 -15.38
N GLU A 171 -8.30 -11.35 -16.59
CA GLU A 171 -8.83 -10.22 -17.34
C GLU A 171 -10.03 -9.59 -16.63
N LEU A 172 -10.07 -8.25 -16.64
CA LEU A 172 -11.24 -7.47 -16.23
C LEU A 172 -12.12 -7.31 -17.46
N ARG A 173 -13.30 -7.91 -17.49
CA ARG A 173 -14.14 -7.98 -18.71
C ARG A 173 -15.56 -7.51 -18.46
N GLY A 174 -16.20 -7.05 -19.53
CA GLY A 174 -17.60 -6.60 -19.53
C GLY A 174 -17.81 -5.44 -18.57
N LYS A 175 -18.91 -5.49 -17.81
CA LYS A 175 -19.21 -4.49 -16.79
C LYS A 175 -18.51 -4.83 -15.49
N VAL A 176 -17.54 -4.00 -15.11
CA VAL A 176 -16.63 -4.23 -13.97
C VAL A 176 -17.05 -3.37 -12.79
N GLY A 177 -17.64 -3.98 -11.76
CA GLY A 177 -17.95 -3.28 -10.52
C GLY A 177 -16.70 -3.12 -9.66
N ILE A 178 -16.46 -1.94 -9.11
CA ILE A 178 -15.30 -1.66 -8.25
C ILE A 178 -15.81 -1.05 -6.94
N ILE A 179 -15.69 -1.78 -5.84
CA ILE A 179 -16.18 -1.33 -4.52
C ILE A 179 -15.09 -0.52 -3.82
N GLY A 180 -15.29 0.79 -3.73
CA GLY A 180 -14.34 1.72 -3.13
C GLY A 180 -14.05 2.93 -4.02
N ALA A 181 -13.43 3.97 -3.44
CA ALA A 181 -13.09 5.20 -4.16
C ALA A 181 -11.72 5.77 -3.74
N GLY A 182 -10.82 4.88 -3.30
CA GLY A 182 -9.42 5.19 -3.00
C GLY A 182 -8.52 5.12 -4.23
N LEU A 183 -7.22 5.37 -4.07
CA LEU A 183 -6.26 5.33 -5.18
C LEU A 183 -6.24 3.97 -5.87
N THR A 184 -6.25 2.86 -5.11
CA THR A 184 -6.32 1.51 -5.70
C THR A 184 -7.58 1.29 -6.54
N ALA A 185 -8.72 1.86 -6.14
CA ALA A 185 -9.95 1.77 -6.95
C ALA A 185 -9.83 2.55 -8.26
N VAL A 186 -9.15 3.71 -8.23
CA VAL A 186 -8.83 4.49 -9.44
C VAL A 186 -7.90 3.71 -10.36
N ASP A 187 -6.84 3.12 -9.81
CA ASP A 187 -5.85 2.35 -10.58
C ASP A 187 -6.52 1.16 -11.29
N ILE A 188 -7.40 0.43 -10.60
CA ILE A 188 -8.18 -0.67 -11.20
C ILE A 188 -9.15 -0.15 -12.27
N ALA A 189 -9.85 0.95 -12.03
CA ALA A 189 -10.83 1.50 -12.98
C ALA A 189 -10.15 1.96 -14.28
N GLU A 190 -8.99 2.61 -14.17
CA GLU A 190 -8.22 3.06 -15.31
C GLU A 190 -7.63 1.88 -16.09
N LEU A 191 -7.06 0.87 -15.42
CA LEU A 191 -6.62 -0.36 -16.07
C LEU A 191 -7.78 -1.09 -16.76
N ALA A 192 -8.94 -1.21 -16.11
CA ALA A 192 -10.12 -1.84 -16.71
C ALA A 192 -10.56 -1.12 -17.99
N ALA A 193 -10.62 0.21 -17.98
CA ALA A 193 -11.02 1.00 -19.14
C ALA A 193 -9.98 0.96 -20.27
N LEU A 194 -8.71 1.19 -19.95
CA LEU A 194 -7.67 1.45 -20.96
C LEU A 194 -6.99 0.17 -21.46
N GLU A 195 -6.70 -0.78 -20.56
CA GLU A 195 -5.95 -1.99 -20.92
C GLU A 195 -6.87 -3.14 -21.35
N TYR A 196 -8.08 -3.20 -20.78
CA TYR A 196 -9.03 -4.29 -21.04
C TYR A 196 -10.26 -3.87 -21.83
N ASN A 197 -10.41 -2.57 -22.16
CA ASN A 197 -11.58 -2.02 -22.85
C ASN A 197 -12.90 -2.46 -22.20
N ALA A 198 -12.92 -2.54 -20.86
CA ALA A 198 -14.07 -2.91 -20.05
C ALA A 198 -14.89 -1.66 -19.66
N GLU A 199 -16.06 -1.88 -19.06
CA GLU A 199 -16.98 -0.83 -18.61
C GLU A 199 -16.94 -0.71 -17.08
N PRO A 200 -15.99 0.06 -16.50
CA PRO A 200 -15.87 0.16 -15.05
C PRO A 200 -16.99 1.01 -14.41
N VAL A 201 -17.50 0.51 -13.29
CA VAL A 201 -18.48 1.19 -12.44
C VAL A 201 -17.96 1.23 -11.01
N ILE A 202 -17.67 2.43 -10.51
CA ILE A 202 -17.29 2.65 -9.12
C ILE A 202 -18.54 2.63 -8.24
N LEU A 203 -18.54 1.73 -7.26
CA LEU A 203 -19.57 1.60 -6.22
C LEU A 203 -19.01 2.19 -4.94
N TYR A 204 -19.58 3.31 -4.48
CA TYR A 204 -19.08 4.00 -3.29
C TYR A 204 -20.18 4.29 -2.28
N ARG A 205 -19.94 3.92 -1.03
CA ARG A 205 -20.88 4.09 0.09
C ARG A 205 -21.13 5.53 0.54
N ARG A 206 -20.53 6.51 -0.11
CA ARG A 206 -20.64 7.94 0.23
C ARG A 206 -20.72 8.78 -1.04
N PRO A 207 -20.96 10.10 -0.92
CA PRO A 207 -20.82 10.98 -2.06
C PRO A 207 -19.37 11.01 -2.58
N LYS A 208 -19.19 11.08 -3.90
CA LYS A 208 -17.89 11.16 -4.59
C LYS A 208 -17.08 12.38 -4.18
N THR A 209 -17.73 13.44 -3.70
CA THR A 209 -17.08 14.60 -3.08
C THR A 209 -16.27 14.24 -1.82
N LEU A 210 -16.63 13.13 -1.15
CA LEU A 210 -15.93 12.57 0.00
C LEU A 210 -15.02 11.37 -0.36
N ALA A 211 -14.85 11.05 -1.66
CA ALA A 211 -13.94 9.99 -2.07
C ALA A 211 -12.49 10.32 -1.64
N PRO A 212 -11.71 9.34 -1.11
CA PRO A 212 -10.30 9.56 -0.84
C PRO A 212 -9.52 10.04 -2.09
N ALA A 213 -9.88 9.53 -3.27
CA ALA A 213 -9.31 9.94 -4.55
C ALA A 213 -10.19 10.95 -5.32
N ARG A 214 -10.98 11.78 -4.63
CA ARG A 214 -11.91 12.77 -5.26
C ARG A 214 -11.31 13.66 -6.35
N HIS A 215 -10.00 13.93 -6.28
CA HIS A 215 -9.28 14.75 -7.25
C HIS A 215 -9.11 14.07 -8.63
N LEU A 216 -9.31 12.75 -8.71
CA LEU A 216 -9.23 11.95 -9.94
C LEU A 216 -10.60 11.55 -10.49
N VAL A 217 -11.70 11.94 -9.83
CA VAL A 217 -13.06 11.58 -10.28
C VAL A 217 -13.34 12.08 -11.68
N LYS A 218 -13.02 13.34 -11.99
CA LYS A 218 -13.22 13.91 -13.34
C LYS A 218 -12.39 13.19 -14.41
N HIS A 219 -11.18 12.75 -14.06
CA HIS A 219 -10.33 11.96 -14.95
C HIS A 219 -11.00 10.62 -15.27
N LEU A 220 -11.45 9.88 -14.24
CA LEU A 220 -12.20 8.64 -14.44
C LEU A 220 -13.47 8.82 -15.27
N GLU A 221 -14.25 9.89 -15.01
CA GLU A 221 -15.44 10.21 -15.82
C GLU A 221 -15.08 10.47 -17.29
N SER A 222 -13.92 11.10 -17.58
CA SER A 222 -13.44 11.30 -18.96
C SER A 222 -13.03 10.00 -19.66
N LEU A 223 -12.75 8.93 -18.90
CA LEU A 223 -12.49 7.58 -19.40
C LEU A 223 -13.78 6.74 -19.52
N GLY A 224 -14.95 7.31 -19.28
CA GLY A 224 -16.24 6.61 -19.33
C GLY A 224 -16.61 5.83 -18.05
N VAL A 225 -15.86 6.01 -16.96
CA VAL A 225 -16.13 5.34 -15.68
C VAL A 225 -17.39 5.92 -15.03
N THR A 226 -18.35 5.06 -14.73
CA THR A 226 -19.60 5.46 -14.05
C THR A 226 -19.44 5.41 -12.53
N PHE A 227 -20.07 6.33 -11.80
CA PHE A 227 -20.13 6.33 -10.34
C PHE A 227 -21.54 6.06 -9.83
N ILE A 228 -21.69 5.08 -8.94
CA ILE A 228 -22.89 4.87 -8.14
C ILE A 228 -22.54 5.21 -6.69
N GLU A 229 -23.03 6.35 -6.25
CA GLU A 229 -22.80 6.90 -4.91
C GLU A 229 -23.86 6.43 -3.91
N ASN A 230 -23.50 6.52 -2.61
CA ASN A 230 -24.37 6.20 -1.49
C ASN A 230 -24.99 4.80 -1.60
N VAL A 231 -24.16 3.80 -1.91
CA VAL A 231 -24.56 2.39 -1.96
C VAL A 231 -23.64 1.50 -1.16
N GLU A 232 -24.22 0.49 -0.51
CA GLU A 232 -23.47 -0.57 0.14
C GLU A 232 -23.81 -1.95 -0.42
N PRO A 233 -22.81 -2.84 -0.52
CA PRO A 233 -23.03 -4.20 -0.97
C PRO A 233 -23.69 -5.05 0.12
N ILE A 234 -24.75 -5.75 -0.26
CA ILE A 234 -25.49 -6.70 0.60
C ILE A 234 -25.06 -8.14 0.28
N GLU A 235 -24.96 -8.46 -1.01
CA GLU A 235 -24.67 -9.81 -1.48
C GLU A 235 -24.09 -9.77 -2.89
N ILE A 236 -23.15 -10.67 -3.20
CA ILE A 236 -22.71 -10.94 -4.58
C ILE A 236 -23.53 -12.09 -5.15
N ILE A 237 -24.25 -11.81 -6.25
CA ILE A 237 -25.23 -12.71 -6.86
C ILE A 237 -24.56 -13.54 -7.95
N GLY A 238 -25.09 -14.74 -8.17
CA GLY A 238 -24.66 -15.69 -9.19
C GLY A 238 -24.50 -17.08 -8.60
N GLU A 239 -24.36 -18.09 -9.46
CA GLU A 239 -24.14 -19.46 -9.02
C GLU A 239 -22.66 -19.68 -8.72
N SER A 240 -21.89 -20.11 -9.73
CA SER A 240 -20.46 -20.42 -9.60
C SER A 240 -19.53 -19.26 -9.99
N SER A 241 -20.02 -18.31 -10.79
CA SER A 241 -19.39 -17.02 -11.07
C SER A 241 -20.33 -15.89 -10.68
N ILE A 242 -19.78 -14.68 -10.53
CA ILE A 242 -20.61 -13.48 -10.41
C ILE A 242 -21.52 -13.34 -11.64
N GLY A 243 -22.79 -12.99 -11.38
CA GLY A 243 -23.71 -12.44 -12.38
C GLY A 243 -24.20 -11.03 -12.01
N GLY A 244 -23.90 -10.56 -10.80
CA GLY A 244 -24.24 -9.23 -10.35
C GLY A 244 -23.99 -9.03 -8.86
N ILE A 245 -24.44 -7.90 -8.35
CA ILE A 245 -24.35 -7.54 -6.94
C ILE A 245 -25.66 -6.92 -6.47
N ARG A 246 -26.15 -7.36 -5.31
CA ARG A 246 -27.25 -6.70 -4.59
C ARG A 246 -26.68 -5.56 -3.75
N LEU A 247 -27.18 -4.36 -3.99
CA LEU A 247 -26.81 -3.13 -3.30
C LEU A 247 -28.02 -2.60 -2.54
N ALA A 248 -27.79 -1.81 -1.49
CA ALA A 248 -28.81 -0.97 -0.87
C ALA A 248 -28.37 0.49 -0.88
N ARG A 249 -29.32 1.43 -0.96
CA ARG A 249 -28.99 2.84 -0.78
C ARG A 249 -28.70 3.11 0.69
N VAL A 250 -27.74 3.98 0.95
CA VAL A 250 -27.46 4.49 2.29
C VAL A 250 -27.75 5.99 2.36
N LYS A 251 -28.05 6.49 3.56
CA LYS A 251 -28.15 7.94 3.78
C LYS A 251 -26.82 8.62 3.42
N PRO A 252 -26.83 9.70 2.62
CA PRO A 252 -25.60 10.43 2.30
C PRO A 252 -24.92 10.95 3.58
N THR A 253 -23.68 10.56 3.79
CA THR A 253 -22.85 11.06 4.89
C THR A 253 -22.21 12.39 4.54
N THR A 254 -21.87 13.19 5.56
CA THR A 254 -21.11 14.45 5.40
C THR A 254 -19.62 14.30 5.67
N SER A 255 -19.20 13.19 6.30
CA SER A 255 -17.79 12.87 6.59
C SER A 255 -17.44 11.40 6.32
N ARG A 256 -16.15 11.14 6.06
CA ARG A 256 -15.62 9.76 5.92
C ARG A 256 -15.61 8.98 7.23
N SER A 257 -15.63 9.66 8.37
CA SER A 257 -15.67 9.04 9.71
C SER A 257 -17.09 8.63 10.14
N GLU A 258 -18.11 9.19 9.49
CA GLU A 258 -19.50 8.90 9.76
C GLU A 258 -19.85 7.47 9.33
N LYS A 259 -20.60 6.77 10.18
CA LYS A 259 -21.16 5.46 9.85
C LYS A 259 -22.27 5.64 8.83
N THR A 260 -22.33 4.73 7.88
CA THR A 260 -23.38 4.65 6.87
C THR A 260 -24.61 3.97 7.47
N GLU A 261 -25.79 4.39 7.01
CA GLU A 261 -27.08 3.82 7.42
C GLU A 261 -27.87 3.42 6.18
N ILE A 262 -28.18 2.12 6.04
CA ILE A 262 -29.01 1.59 4.95
C ILE A 262 -30.42 2.17 5.06
N ILE A 263 -30.99 2.54 3.90
CA ILE A 263 -32.39 2.95 3.77
C ILE A 263 -33.19 1.67 3.42
N PRO A 264 -34.04 1.16 4.33
CA PRO A 264 -34.77 -0.08 4.08
C PRO A 264 -35.66 0.00 2.84
N GLY A 265 -35.76 -1.10 2.07
CA GLY A 265 -36.61 -1.18 0.88
C GLY A 265 -36.01 -0.51 -0.36
N THR A 266 -34.73 -0.14 -0.31
CA THR A 266 -33.99 0.44 -1.44
C THR A 266 -32.99 -0.52 -2.07
N GLU A 267 -33.11 -1.80 -1.74
CA GLU A 267 -32.30 -2.87 -2.30
C GLU A 267 -32.55 -3.00 -3.80
N PHE A 268 -31.48 -3.09 -4.58
CA PHE A 268 -31.55 -3.31 -6.02
C PHE A 268 -30.37 -4.14 -6.49
N GLU A 269 -30.52 -4.74 -7.67
CA GLU A 269 -29.49 -5.57 -8.27
C GLU A 269 -28.82 -4.83 -9.42
N LEU A 270 -27.51 -4.99 -9.51
CA LEU A 270 -26.70 -4.50 -10.62
C LEU A 270 -26.00 -5.69 -11.26
N GLU A 271 -26.33 -5.97 -12.52
CA GLU A 271 -25.62 -6.97 -13.32
C GLU A 271 -24.17 -6.55 -13.52
N LEU A 272 -23.25 -7.50 -13.31
CA LEU A 272 -21.80 -7.33 -13.41
C LEU A 272 -21.15 -8.63 -13.86
N ASP A 273 -20.16 -8.53 -14.74
CA ASP A 273 -19.36 -9.66 -15.23
C ASP A 273 -18.12 -9.92 -14.35
N THR A 274 -17.63 -8.84 -13.72
CA THR A 274 -16.45 -8.84 -12.86
C THR A 274 -16.69 -7.91 -11.66
N LEU A 275 -16.18 -8.29 -10.49
CA LEU A 275 -16.18 -7.43 -9.30
C LEU A 275 -14.79 -7.34 -8.70
N VAL A 276 -14.35 -6.12 -8.40
CA VAL A 276 -13.09 -5.85 -7.70
C VAL A 276 -13.36 -5.12 -6.39
N ILE A 277 -12.92 -5.71 -5.29
CA ILE A 277 -13.10 -5.20 -3.94
C ILE A 277 -11.88 -4.35 -3.56
N ALA A 278 -12.06 -3.03 -3.45
CA ALA A 278 -11.01 -2.04 -3.21
C ALA A 278 -11.28 -1.20 -1.94
N ILE A 279 -11.68 -1.87 -0.85
CA ILE A 279 -12.11 -1.21 0.40
C ILE A 279 -10.99 -0.97 1.42
N GLY A 280 -9.74 -1.20 1.02
CA GLY A 280 -8.55 -0.96 1.82
C GLY A 280 -7.78 -2.22 2.17
N MET A 281 -6.73 -2.02 2.96
CA MET A 281 -5.74 -3.05 3.28
C MET A 281 -5.52 -3.11 4.80
N GLU A 282 -4.93 -4.21 5.26
CA GLU A 282 -4.60 -4.46 6.66
C GLU A 282 -3.08 -4.56 6.86
N PRO A 283 -2.56 -4.11 8.01
CA PRO A 283 -1.16 -4.31 8.39
C PRO A 283 -0.74 -5.78 8.34
N THR A 284 0.47 -6.02 7.84
CA THR A 284 1.05 -7.37 7.73
C THR A 284 2.37 -7.47 8.51
N PRO A 285 2.34 -7.42 9.86
CA PRO A 285 3.54 -7.66 10.65
C PRO A 285 4.04 -9.11 10.46
N PRO A 286 5.35 -9.37 10.70
CA PRO A 286 5.88 -10.73 10.76
C PRO A 286 4.99 -11.63 11.66
N PRO A 287 4.64 -12.86 11.22
CA PRO A 287 3.65 -13.68 11.92
C PRO A 287 4.08 -14.07 13.34
N CYS A 288 5.39 -14.19 13.58
CA CYS A 288 5.97 -14.53 14.88
C CYS A 288 5.94 -13.37 15.90
N LEU A 289 5.66 -12.12 15.48
CA LEU A 289 5.83 -10.92 16.32
C LEU A 289 5.05 -11.00 17.63
N ARG A 290 3.78 -11.44 17.58
CA ARG A 290 2.95 -11.64 18.78
C ARG A 290 3.48 -12.76 19.68
N GLN A 291 4.00 -13.83 19.09
CA GLN A 291 4.48 -15.01 19.83
C GLN A 291 5.70 -14.67 20.70
N ILE A 292 6.52 -13.71 20.25
CA ILE A 292 7.70 -13.23 20.99
C ILE A 292 7.38 -12.04 21.91
N GLY A 293 6.10 -11.69 22.12
CA GLY A 293 5.67 -10.69 23.10
C GLY A 293 5.48 -9.27 22.57
N ALA A 294 5.51 -9.05 21.25
CA ALA A 294 5.17 -7.74 20.70
C ALA A 294 3.66 -7.50 20.69
N GLU A 295 3.23 -6.34 21.19
CA GLU A 295 1.82 -5.95 21.17
C GLU A 295 1.39 -5.41 19.80
N LEU A 296 0.17 -5.73 19.39
CA LEU A 296 -0.50 -5.16 18.21
C LEU A 296 -1.75 -4.40 18.65
N ASN A 297 -2.12 -3.37 17.87
CA ASN A 297 -3.41 -2.71 18.01
C ASN A 297 -4.56 -3.60 17.51
N HIS A 298 -5.80 -3.19 17.79
CA HIS A 298 -7.01 -3.92 17.38
C HIS A 298 -7.11 -4.09 15.85
N ASP A 299 -6.60 -3.12 15.08
CA ASP A 299 -6.58 -3.16 13.61
C ASP A 299 -5.42 -4.02 13.04
N GLY A 300 -4.63 -4.66 13.90
CA GLY A 300 -3.49 -5.49 13.52
C GLY A 300 -2.17 -4.73 13.30
N SER A 301 -2.16 -3.39 13.41
CA SER A 301 -0.92 -2.62 13.32
C SER A 301 0.02 -2.89 14.52
N VAL A 302 1.32 -2.78 14.29
CA VAL A 302 2.32 -2.93 15.38
C VAL A 302 2.21 -1.77 16.34
N LYS A 303 2.02 -2.07 17.62
CA LYS A 303 1.96 -1.05 18.66
C LYS A 303 3.36 -0.49 18.91
N ILE A 304 3.48 0.82 18.82
CA ILE A 304 4.74 1.56 19.02
C ILE A 304 4.55 2.71 20.00
N SER A 305 5.63 3.05 20.69
CA SER A 305 5.75 4.30 21.46
C SER A 305 6.03 5.51 20.55
N GLU A 306 6.08 6.71 21.13
CA GLU A 306 6.49 7.94 20.42
C GLU A 306 7.90 7.86 19.82
N ASN A 307 8.74 6.97 20.33
CA ASN A 307 10.09 6.71 19.82
C ASN A 307 10.12 5.61 18.75
N TYR A 308 8.96 5.19 18.22
CA TYR A 308 8.85 4.14 17.20
C TYR A 308 9.27 2.73 17.67
N MET A 309 9.68 2.58 18.93
CA MET A 309 10.00 1.30 19.54
C MET A 309 8.72 0.56 19.89
N THR A 310 8.71 -0.74 19.61
CA THR A 310 7.64 -1.66 20.02
C THR A 310 7.71 -1.95 21.52
N THR A 311 6.91 -2.89 22.02
CA THR A 311 7.04 -3.37 23.41
C THR A 311 8.30 -4.21 23.63
N LEU A 312 8.97 -4.64 22.56
CA LEU A 312 10.25 -5.36 22.63
C LEU A 312 11.42 -4.40 22.45
N ARG A 313 12.35 -4.42 23.41
CA ARG A 313 13.55 -3.58 23.38
C ARG A 313 14.40 -3.89 22.15
N GLY A 314 14.86 -2.84 21.46
CA GLY A 314 15.66 -2.97 20.24
C GLY A 314 14.85 -3.28 18.97
N LEU A 315 13.54 -3.54 19.08
CA LEU A 315 12.63 -3.73 17.96
C LEU A 315 11.76 -2.49 17.75
N PHE A 316 11.79 -1.96 16.54
CA PHE A 316 11.06 -0.77 16.10
C PHE A 316 10.07 -1.13 14.99
N ALA A 317 9.07 -0.28 14.75
CA ALA A 317 8.22 -0.41 13.58
C ALA A 317 7.89 0.95 12.94
N ALA A 318 7.76 0.97 11.62
CA ALA A 318 7.50 2.19 10.85
C ALA A 318 6.72 1.94 9.56
N GLY A 319 6.17 3.01 9.00
CA GLY A 319 5.32 2.98 7.83
C GLY A 319 3.96 2.36 8.11
N ASP A 320 3.35 1.81 7.06
CA ASP A 320 1.95 1.41 7.09
C ASP A 320 1.67 0.22 8.04
N VAL A 321 2.70 -0.57 8.38
CA VAL A 321 2.55 -1.65 9.38
C VAL A 321 2.28 -1.11 10.78
N ALA A 322 2.72 0.12 11.08
CA ALA A 322 2.56 0.78 12.38
C ALA A 322 1.43 1.83 12.40
N HIS A 323 1.13 2.44 11.24
CA HIS A 323 0.18 3.55 11.15
C HIS A 323 -1.08 3.23 10.32
N GLY A 324 -1.15 2.06 9.71
CA GLY A 324 -2.16 1.71 8.71
C GLY A 324 -1.84 2.25 7.30
N PRO A 325 -2.63 1.87 6.29
CA PRO A 325 -2.38 2.22 4.90
C PRO A 325 -2.30 3.73 4.69
N SER A 326 -1.24 4.21 4.03
CA SER A 326 -0.97 5.64 3.86
C SER A 326 -0.42 5.98 2.47
N ASN A 327 -0.18 7.28 2.22
CA ASN A 327 0.42 7.74 0.97
C ASN A 327 1.95 7.60 1.04
N ILE A 328 2.60 7.44 -0.13
CA ILE A 328 4.06 7.27 -0.29
C ILE A 328 4.88 8.24 0.59
N GLY A 329 4.54 9.54 0.56
CA GLY A 329 5.27 10.56 1.33
C GLY A 329 5.17 10.39 2.85
N LEU A 330 4.04 9.88 3.36
CA LEU A 330 3.86 9.59 4.80
C LEU A 330 4.67 8.36 5.21
N ALA A 331 4.71 7.32 4.38
CA ALA A 331 5.53 6.13 4.62
C ALA A 331 7.03 6.48 4.64
N ILE A 332 7.52 7.27 3.67
CA ILE A 332 8.90 7.77 3.64
C ILE A 332 9.21 8.58 4.90
N ARG A 333 8.32 9.52 5.27
CA ARG A 333 8.50 10.34 6.47
C ARG A 333 8.57 9.47 7.74
N SER A 334 7.72 8.46 7.85
CA SER A 334 7.70 7.52 8.97
C SER A 334 9.02 6.76 9.08
N GLY A 335 9.53 6.21 7.97
CA GLY A 335 10.84 5.55 7.93
C GLY A 335 11.99 6.46 8.34
N LYS A 336 12.00 7.71 7.86
CA LYS A 336 12.99 8.71 8.26
C LYS A 336 12.97 8.98 9.77
N ILE A 337 11.80 9.16 10.37
CA ILE A 337 11.69 9.42 11.81
C ILE A 337 12.18 8.20 12.60
N ALA A 338 11.80 6.99 12.17
CA ALA A 338 12.28 5.76 12.79
C ALA A 338 13.81 5.64 12.76
N ALA A 339 14.46 5.96 11.64
CA ALA A 339 15.93 5.99 11.56
C ALA A 339 16.56 6.95 12.58
N GLN A 340 15.98 8.14 12.77
CA GLN A 340 16.45 9.08 13.79
C GLN A 340 16.32 8.51 15.20
N LYS A 341 15.19 7.86 15.49
CA LYS A 341 14.94 7.24 16.80
C LYS A 341 15.82 6.03 17.08
N ILE A 342 16.06 5.19 16.08
CA ILE A 342 17.01 4.08 16.17
C ILE A 342 18.41 4.62 16.44
N ALA A 343 18.86 5.64 15.71
CA ALA A 343 20.18 6.24 15.92
C ALA A 343 20.32 6.87 17.32
N GLU A 344 19.32 7.60 17.80
CA GLU A 344 19.28 8.14 19.16
C GLU A 344 19.39 7.04 20.22
N TRP A 345 18.65 5.94 20.03
CA TRP A 345 18.65 4.81 20.95
C TRP A 345 19.99 4.07 20.94
N LEU A 346 20.54 3.78 19.76
CA LEU A 346 21.83 3.10 19.63
C LEU A 346 22.96 3.89 20.26
N ARG A 347 23.01 5.22 20.13
CA ARG A 347 24.04 6.05 20.79
C ARG A 347 23.96 6.00 22.31
N ARG A 348 22.74 6.01 22.88
CA ARG A 348 22.52 5.98 24.34
C ARG A 348 22.80 4.62 24.98
N ASN A 349 22.70 3.55 24.20
CA ASN A 349 22.98 2.17 24.64
C ASN A 349 24.32 1.70 24.04
N SER A 350 25.34 2.57 24.06
CA SER A 350 26.71 2.22 23.64
C SER A 350 27.54 1.79 24.82
#